data_AF-A0A5E4HR00-F1
#
_entry.id   AF-A0A5E4HR00-F1
#
_cell.length_a   1.000
_cell.length_b   1.000
_cell.length_c   1.000
_cell.angle_alpha   90.00
_cell.angle_beta   90.00
_cell.angle_gamma   90.00
#
_symmetry.space_group_name_H-M   'P 1'
#
loop_
_entity.id
_entity.type
_entity.pdbx_description
1 polymer ?
#
loop_
_entity_poly.entity_id
_entity_poly.type
_entity_poly.pdbx_seq_one_letter_code
_entity_poly.pdbx_strand_id
1 'polypeptide(L)'
;MKKILFAMAVTLLFTVALVSGQGMMGGVQVTAKEVNQTKQEEAEGLEIWTKLQSREILCGNLTDEQYELLGEYFMGQSAGDYHAAMNKRMQQMMGETGEEQMHISMGKQYSGCNQTAYIQGNWNSGPMMTGGTWPGMMGYGSYGILGLIWIGLWVLVLMGLVVLIIWLYKKTSGKTLGQTPIEILGARYAKGELTKKQYEDMKKEMGD
;
A
#
# COMPACT_ATOMS: atom_id res chain seq x y z
N MET A 1 9.50 -36.45 2.33
CA MET A 1 8.81 -35.90 3.52
C MET A 1 9.16 -34.44 3.80
N LYS A 2 10.43 -34.07 4.03
CA LYS A 2 10.83 -32.67 4.34
C LYS A 2 10.42 -31.61 3.29
N LYS A 3 10.47 -31.95 2.01
CA LYS A 3 10.09 -31.03 0.90
C LYS A 3 8.57 -30.80 0.77
N ILE A 4 7.77 -31.79 1.16
CA ILE A 4 6.30 -31.72 1.10
C ILE A 4 5.77 -30.91 2.28
N LEU A 5 6.37 -31.08 3.46
CA LEU A 5 6.09 -30.26 4.65
C LEU A 5 6.41 -28.78 4.42
N PHE A 6 7.53 -28.48 3.74
CA PHE A 6 7.89 -27.10 3.42
C PHE A 6 6.94 -26.46 2.41
N ALA A 7 6.51 -27.20 1.39
CA ALA A 7 5.53 -26.71 0.42
C ALA A 7 4.18 -26.41 1.09
N MET A 8 3.67 -27.29 1.95
CA MET A 8 2.42 -27.07 2.69
C MET A 8 2.49 -25.89 3.66
N ALA A 9 3.63 -25.68 4.33
CA ALA A 9 3.80 -24.52 5.21
C ALA A 9 3.79 -23.18 4.44
N VAL A 10 4.37 -23.16 3.23
CA VAL A 10 4.37 -21.97 2.37
C VAL A 10 2.97 -21.69 1.82
N THR A 11 2.19 -22.70 1.43
CA THR A 11 0.79 -22.49 1.01
C THR A 11 -0.10 -22.04 2.16
N LEU A 12 0.12 -22.55 3.38
CA LEU A 12 -0.64 -22.14 4.57
C LEU A 12 -0.32 -20.69 4.99
N LEU A 13 0.94 -20.25 4.83
CA LEU A 13 1.34 -18.86 5.07
C LEU A 13 0.77 -17.90 4.01
N PHE A 14 0.62 -18.37 2.77
CA PHE A 14 0.05 -17.56 1.68
C PHE A 14 -1.46 -17.32 1.84
N THR A 15 -2.21 -18.24 2.45
CA THR A 15 -3.66 -18.07 2.68
C THR A 15 -3.96 -17.16 3.88
N VAL A 16 -3.13 -17.17 4.93
CA VAL A 16 -3.30 -16.27 6.08
C VAL A 16 -3.04 -14.80 5.71
N ALA A 17 -2.13 -14.54 4.76
CA ALA A 17 -1.86 -13.19 4.25
C ALA A 17 -3.03 -12.58 3.45
N LEU A 18 -3.90 -13.41 2.87
CA LEU A 18 -5.08 -12.94 2.13
C LEU A 18 -6.30 -12.71 3.04
N VAL A 19 -6.36 -13.37 4.20
CA VAL A 19 -7.50 -13.28 5.14
C VAL A 19 -7.37 -12.12 6.15
N SER A 20 -6.23 -11.42 6.18
CA SER A 20 -5.95 -10.36 7.17
C SER A 20 -6.19 -8.93 6.68
N GLY A 21 -6.76 -8.73 5.48
CA GLY A 21 -7.07 -7.40 4.94
C GLY A 21 -8.49 -6.88 5.18
N GLN A 22 -9.41 -7.72 5.68
CA GLN A 22 -10.85 -7.42 5.70
C GLN A 22 -11.47 -7.43 7.10
N GLY A 23 -10.70 -7.04 8.12
CA GLY A 23 -11.02 -7.35 9.52
C GLY A 23 -11.01 -6.22 10.55
N MET A 24 -10.93 -4.93 10.17
CA MET A 24 -10.89 -3.84 11.18
C MET A 24 -11.86 -2.66 10.97
N MET A 25 -12.67 -2.68 9.91
CA MET A 25 -13.75 -1.71 9.73
C MET A 25 -15.00 -2.52 9.45
N GLY A 26 -15.71 -2.91 10.52
CA GLY A 26 -17.01 -3.55 10.40
C GLY A 26 -17.88 -2.74 9.43
N GLY A 27 -18.38 -3.40 8.39
CA GLY A 27 -19.13 -2.73 7.33
C GLY A 27 -20.36 -2.06 7.90
N VAL A 28 -20.26 -0.75 8.14
CA VAL A 28 -21.39 0.07 8.57
C VAL A 28 -22.33 0.18 7.37
N GLN A 29 -23.55 -0.32 7.52
CA GLN A 29 -24.55 -0.27 6.46
C GLN A 29 -25.13 1.14 6.34
N VAL A 30 -24.91 1.78 5.20
CA VAL A 30 -25.53 3.04 4.82
C VAL A 30 -26.61 2.82 3.76
N THR A 31 -27.65 3.64 3.84
CA THR A 31 -28.80 3.65 2.94
C THR A 31 -28.53 4.59 1.76
N ALA A 32 -29.25 4.38 0.65
CA ALA A 32 -29.17 5.28 -0.50
C ALA A 32 -29.58 6.72 -0.16
N LYS A 33 -30.47 6.90 0.84
CA LYS A 33 -30.87 8.21 1.32
C LYS A 33 -29.70 8.93 2.01
N GLU A 34 -29.03 8.26 2.95
CA GLU A 34 -27.85 8.82 3.65
C GLU A 34 -26.75 9.20 2.65
N VAL A 35 -26.45 8.34 1.66
CA VAL A 35 -25.46 8.65 0.62
C VAL A 35 -25.85 9.86 -0.22
N ASN A 36 -27.13 9.97 -0.64
CA ASN A 36 -27.58 11.11 -1.42
C ASN A 36 -27.59 12.41 -0.61
N GLN A 37 -27.91 12.33 0.67
CA GLN A 37 -27.87 13.46 1.59
C GLN A 37 -26.43 13.96 1.76
N THR A 38 -25.48 13.07 2.08
CA THR A 38 -24.06 13.44 2.20
C THR A 38 -23.52 14.08 0.91
N LYS A 39 -23.89 13.55 -0.26
CA LYS A 39 -23.51 14.16 -1.55
C LYS A 39 -24.11 15.55 -1.77
N GLN A 40 -25.31 15.80 -1.25
CA GLN A 40 -25.93 17.11 -1.31
C GLN A 40 -25.19 18.09 -0.39
N GLU A 41 -24.91 17.69 0.85
CA GLU A 41 -24.17 18.50 1.83
C GLU A 41 -22.76 18.85 1.33
N GLU A 42 -22.05 17.90 0.72
CA GLU A 42 -20.76 18.15 0.04
C GLU A 42 -20.87 19.19 -1.08
N ALA A 43 -21.96 19.18 -1.85
CA ALA A 43 -22.17 20.12 -2.95
C ALA A 43 -22.49 21.53 -2.43
N GLU A 44 -23.28 21.63 -1.36
CA GLU A 44 -23.57 22.90 -0.67
C GLU A 44 -22.30 23.48 -0.04
N GLY A 45 -21.46 22.63 0.57
CA GLY A 45 -20.14 23.00 1.07
C GLY A 45 -19.19 23.51 -0.02
N LEU A 46 -19.20 22.88 -1.20
CA LEU A 46 -18.44 23.36 -2.36
C LEU A 46 -18.89 24.76 -2.78
N GLU A 47 -20.20 25.04 -2.82
CA GLU A 47 -20.71 26.37 -3.16
C GLU A 47 -20.18 27.42 -2.18
N ILE A 48 -20.25 27.16 -0.88
CA ILE A 48 -19.71 28.03 0.16
C ILE A 48 -18.20 28.23 -0.04
N TRP A 49 -17.47 27.15 -0.31
CA TRP A 49 -16.03 27.21 -0.56
C TRP A 49 -15.68 28.08 -1.78
N THR A 50 -16.42 27.97 -2.88
CA THR A 50 -16.20 28.80 -4.07
C THR A 50 -16.46 30.28 -3.79
N LYS A 51 -17.49 30.61 -3.00
CA LYS A 51 -17.79 31.98 -2.57
C LYS A 51 -16.73 32.56 -1.65
N LEU A 52 -16.10 31.73 -0.81
CA LEU A 52 -14.95 32.12 -0.01
C LEU A 52 -13.74 32.42 -0.89
N GLN A 53 -13.46 31.56 -1.86
CA GLN A 53 -12.33 31.73 -2.79
C GLN A 53 -12.48 32.98 -3.66
N SER A 54 -13.70 33.30 -4.10
CA SER A 54 -14.01 34.52 -4.86
C SER A 54 -14.11 35.79 -4.00
N ARG A 55 -14.00 35.66 -2.68
CA ARG A 55 -14.18 36.75 -1.68
C ARG A 55 -15.57 37.38 -1.69
N GLU A 56 -16.58 36.65 -2.16
CA GLU A 56 -17.98 37.05 -2.08
C GLU A 56 -18.49 36.99 -0.63
N ILE A 57 -18.00 36.01 0.13
CA ILE A 57 -18.24 35.88 1.58
C ILE A 57 -16.92 35.90 2.35
N LEU A 58 -16.99 36.35 3.60
CA LEU A 58 -15.84 36.48 4.49
C LEU A 58 -15.97 35.54 5.68
N CYS A 59 -14.83 35.12 6.24
CA CYS A 59 -14.74 34.26 7.42
C CYS A 59 -15.59 34.72 8.62
N GLY A 60 -15.70 36.04 8.82
CA GLY A 60 -16.48 36.61 9.93
C GLY A 60 -18.00 36.48 9.78
N ASN A 61 -18.49 36.13 8.59
CA ASN A 61 -19.93 36.03 8.28
C ASN A 61 -20.41 34.57 8.19
N LEU A 62 -19.51 33.60 8.36
CA LEU A 62 -19.84 32.18 8.30
C LEU A 62 -20.47 31.72 9.62
N THR A 63 -21.59 31.02 9.52
CA THR A 63 -22.23 30.33 10.66
C THR A 63 -21.61 28.96 10.89
N ASP A 64 -21.90 28.37 12.05
CA ASP A 64 -21.46 27.00 12.35
C ASP A 64 -22.02 25.98 11.35
N GLU A 65 -23.29 26.09 10.95
CA GLU A 65 -23.89 25.27 9.87
C GLU A 65 -23.11 25.38 8.55
N GLN A 66 -22.64 26.59 8.19
CA GLN A 66 -21.83 26.76 6.98
C GLN A 66 -20.43 26.16 7.12
N TYR A 67 -19.88 26.17 8.34
CA TYR A 67 -18.63 25.46 8.63
C TYR A 67 -18.79 23.95 8.64
N GLU A 68 -19.93 23.43 9.08
CA GLU A 68 -20.29 22.02 8.97
C GLU A 68 -20.29 21.58 7.51
N LEU A 69 -21.04 22.28 6.64
CA LEU A 69 -21.09 22.00 5.20
C LEU A 69 -19.71 22.09 4.54
N LEU A 70 -18.87 23.06 4.93
CA LEU A 70 -17.47 23.11 4.49
C LEU A 70 -16.68 21.87 4.95
N GLY A 71 -16.92 21.43 6.18
CA GLY A 71 -16.37 20.19 6.74
C GLY A 71 -16.77 18.96 5.91
N GLU A 72 -18.06 18.81 5.62
CA GLU A 72 -18.61 17.76 4.76
C GLU A 72 -17.92 17.76 3.40
N TYR A 73 -17.80 18.93 2.74
CA TYR A 73 -17.11 19.06 1.47
C TYR A 73 -15.63 18.62 1.55
N PHE A 74 -14.87 19.14 2.52
CA PHE A 74 -13.44 18.79 2.65
C PHE A 74 -13.24 17.33 3.04
N MET A 75 -14.12 16.78 3.87
CA MET A 75 -14.09 15.37 4.23
C MET A 75 -14.42 14.51 3.01
N GLY A 76 -15.44 14.86 2.25
CA GLY A 76 -15.82 14.21 1.00
C GLY A 76 -14.69 14.17 -0.04
N GLN A 77 -13.89 15.24 -0.18
CA GLN A 77 -12.70 15.25 -1.05
C GLN A 77 -11.68 14.16 -0.66
N SER A 78 -11.60 13.80 0.62
CA SER A 78 -10.68 12.78 1.14
C SER A 78 -11.30 11.38 1.21
N ALA A 79 -12.58 11.30 1.56
CA ALA A 79 -13.28 10.06 1.84
C ALA A 79 -13.95 9.45 0.59
N GLY A 80 -14.29 10.28 -0.41
CA GLY A 80 -15.03 9.86 -1.60
C GLY A 80 -16.33 9.13 -1.24
N ASP A 81 -16.62 8.02 -1.93
CA ASP A 81 -17.85 7.24 -1.71
C ASP A 81 -17.96 6.62 -0.29
N TYR A 82 -16.90 6.67 0.52
CA TYR A 82 -16.91 6.17 1.91
C TYR A 82 -17.42 7.19 2.94
N HIS A 83 -17.62 8.45 2.54
CA HIS A 83 -17.96 9.53 3.47
C HIS A 83 -19.23 9.23 4.28
N ALA A 84 -20.32 8.86 3.64
CA ALA A 84 -21.57 8.50 4.33
C ALA A 84 -21.38 7.36 5.35
N ALA A 85 -20.53 6.37 5.03
CA ALA A 85 -20.24 5.27 5.95
C ALA A 85 -19.37 5.74 7.13
N MET A 86 -18.52 6.73 6.90
CA MET A 86 -17.72 7.38 7.92
C MET A 86 -18.60 8.22 8.86
N ASN A 87 -19.54 9.02 8.35
CA ASN A 87 -20.49 9.82 9.14
C ASN A 87 -21.26 8.90 10.09
N LYS A 88 -21.82 7.82 9.54
CA LYS A 88 -22.54 6.82 10.34
C LYS A 88 -21.66 6.15 11.40
N ARG A 89 -20.39 5.91 11.09
CA ARG A 89 -19.43 5.38 12.07
C ARG A 89 -19.11 6.41 13.16
N MET A 90 -18.96 7.69 12.80
CA MET A 90 -18.70 8.78 13.74
C MET A 90 -19.90 8.98 14.67
N GLN A 91 -21.11 8.99 14.12
CA GLN A 91 -22.36 9.05 14.86
C GLN A 91 -22.51 7.86 15.83
N GLN A 92 -22.12 6.64 15.42
CA GLN A 92 -22.14 5.48 16.31
C GLN A 92 -21.19 5.58 17.50
N MET A 93 -20.05 6.26 17.35
CA MET A 93 -19.03 6.37 18.39
C MET A 93 -19.18 7.62 19.26
N MET A 94 -19.59 8.73 18.67
CA MET A 94 -19.57 10.06 19.30
C MET A 94 -20.95 10.74 19.33
N GLY A 95 -21.98 10.12 18.74
CA GLY A 95 -23.30 10.72 18.56
C GLY A 95 -23.35 11.71 17.41
N GLU A 96 -24.56 12.16 17.08
CA GLU A 96 -24.84 13.13 16.00
C GLU A 96 -24.11 14.46 16.25
N THR A 97 -24.23 15.02 17.46
CA THR A 97 -23.52 16.26 17.82
C THR A 97 -22.00 16.12 17.76
N GLY A 98 -21.46 14.93 18.05
CA GLY A 98 -20.01 14.70 17.97
C GLY A 98 -19.48 14.70 16.54
N GLU A 99 -20.28 14.23 15.59
CA GLU A 99 -19.98 14.24 14.17
C GLU A 99 -20.10 15.64 13.57
N GLU A 100 -21.21 16.35 13.84
CA GLU A 100 -21.40 17.76 13.46
C GLU A 100 -20.23 18.65 13.93
N GLN A 101 -19.82 18.54 15.20
CA GLN A 101 -18.69 19.32 15.73
C GLN A 101 -17.36 18.98 15.04
N MET A 102 -17.19 17.72 14.62
CA MET A 102 -16.01 17.34 13.83
C MET A 102 -16.04 18.03 12.47
N HIS A 103 -17.16 18.05 11.78
CA HIS A 103 -17.30 18.74 10.49
C HIS A 103 -17.12 20.25 10.63
N ILE A 104 -17.72 20.88 11.65
CA ILE A 104 -17.53 22.31 11.92
C ILE A 104 -16.05 22.65 12.17
N SER A 105 -15.38 21.89 13.05
CA SER A 105 -13.97 22.16 13.38
C SER A 105 -13.05 21.90 12.19
N MET A 106 -13.34 20.87 11.40
CA MET A 106 -12.66 20.57 10.14
C MET A 106 -12.87 21.70 9.12
N GLY A 107 -14.12 22.13 8.87
CA GLY A 107 -14.44 23.23 7.98
C GLY A 107 -13.73 24.53 8.36
N LYS A 108 -13.71 24.87 9.66
CA LYS A 108 -12.97 26.01 10.22
C LYS A 108 -11.45 25.93 9.95
N GLN A 109 -10.86 24.76 10.13
CA GLN A 109 -9.43 24.53 9.92
C GLN A 109 -9.04 24.59 8.43
N TYR A 110 -9.76 23.86 7.58
CA TYR A 110 -9.42 23.71 6.16
C TYR A 110 -9.86 24.88 5.29
N SER A 111 -10.89 25.64 5.70
CA SER A 111 -11.25 26.90 5.02
C SER A 111 -10.25 28.03 5.25
N GLY A 112 -9.33 27.89 6.23
CA GLY A 112 -8.39 28.94 6.63
C GLY A 112 -9.03 30.07 7.43
N CYS A 113 -10.31 29.94 7.80
CA CYS A 113 -11.04 30.94 8.58
C CYS A 113 -10.78 30.88 10.09
N ASN A 114 -10.12 29.84 10.59
CA ASN A 114 -9.72 29.73 11.98
C ASN A 114 -8.24 30.09 12.19
N GLN A 115 -7.95 31.38 12.36
CA GLN A 115 -6.63 31.84 12.81
C GLN A 115 -6.40 31.59 14.32
N THR A 116 -7.46 31.42 15.11
CA THR A 116 -7.37 31.25 16.57
C THR A 116 -6.92 29.85 16.98
N ALA A 117 -7.18 28.82 16.17
CA ALA A 117 -6.67 27.46 16.40
C ALA A 117 -5.15 27.34 16.17
N TYR A 118 -4.52 28.27 15.44
CA TYR A 118 -3.06 28.31 15.31
C TYR A 118 -2.39 29.06 16.48
N ILE A 119 -3.12 29.89 17.24
CA ILE A 119 -2.53 30.78 18.25
C ILE A 119 -2.99 30.48 19.68
N GLN A 120 -4.08 29.74 19.90
CA GLN A 120 -4.62 29.48 21.25
C GLN A 120 -4.79 27.99 21.58
N GLY A 121 -3.93 27.15 21.00
CA GLY A 121 -3.67 25.80 21.50
C GLY A 121 -2.51 25.84 22.49
N ASN A 122 -2.82 25.72 23.77
CA ASN A 122 -1.92 25.30 24.85
C ASN A 122 -0.77 24.44 24.30
N TRP A 123 0.49 24.85 24.54
CA TRP A 123 1.75 24.27 24.03
C TRP A 123 2.03 22.81 24.47
N ASN A 124 1.01 22.05 24.83
CA ASN A 124 1.07 20.66 25.27
C ASN A 124 0.27 19.67 24.40
N SER A 125 -0.36 20.12 23.32
CA SER A 125 -0.96 19.25 22.31
C SER A 125 -0.64 19.81 20.93
N GLY A 126 0.59 19.51 20.48
CA GLY A 126 1.19 20.11 19.30
C GLY A 126 0.43 19.82 17.99
N PRO A 127 0.47 20.74 17.03
CA PRO A 127 -0.12 20.56 15.71
C PRO A 127 0.80 19.69 14.87
N MET A 128 0.48 18.40 14.72
CA MET A 128 0.90 17.71 13.51
C MET A 128 -0.14 18.03 12.43
N MET A 129 0.33 18.59 11.31
CA MET A 129 -0.41 18.77 10.05
C MET A 129 -1.03 20.15 9.73
N THR A 130 -0.36 21.25 10.07
CA THR A 130 -0.58 22.51 9.33
C THR A 130 0.74 23.08 8.83
N GLY A 131 1.06 22.77 7.57
CA GLY A 131 2.10 23.48 6.82
C GLY A 131 2.92 22.60 5.88
N GLY A 132 2.53 22.54 4.61
CA GLY A 132 3.41 22.06 3.55
C GLY A 132 2.68 21.47 2.35
N THR A 133 2.43 22.31 1.34
CA THR A 133 2.59 21.99 -0.10
C THR A 133 2.17 20.58 -0.57
N TRP A 134 1.06 20.47 -1.31
CA TRP A 134 0.97 19.47 -2.38
C TRP A 134 2.18 19.66 -3.33
N PRO A 135 2.91 18.61 -3.80
CA PRO A 135 2.38 17.41 -4.45
C PRO A 135 3.11 16.08 -4.07
N GLY A 136 2.56 14.95 -4.52
CA GLY A 136 3.00 13.57 -4.29
C GLY A 136 4.47 13.33 -3.91
N MET A 137 4.70 12.89 -2.67
CA MET A 137 5.90 12.16 -2.30
C MET A 137 5.70 11.38 -1.00
N MET A 138 5.77 10.05 -1.09
CA MET A 138 6.18 9.14 -0.01
C MET A 138 5.39 9.19 1.31
N GLY A 139 4.14 8.71 1.28
CA GLY A 139 3.42 8.27 2.47
C GLY A 139 3.88 6.90 2.99
N TYR A 140 5.17 6.73 3.29
CA TYR A 140 5.70 5.61 4.10
C TYR A 140 5.80 6.01 5.59
N GLY A 141 4.83 6.81 6.06
CA GLY A 141 4.97 7.61 7.29
C GLY A 141 4.12 7.18 8.49
N SER A 142 3.42 6.05 8.44
CA SER A 142 2.48 5.65 9.51
C SER A 142 2.80 4.31 10.20
N TYR A 143 3.90 3.65 9.85
CA TYR A 143 4.36 2.46 10.55
C TYR A 143 5.71 2.74 11.19
N GLY A 144 5.73 2.96 12.50
CA GLY A 144 6.95 3.03 13.30
C GLY A 144 7.76 1.72 13.25
N ILE A 145 8.36 1.27 14.36
CA ILE A 145 9.13 0.00 14.43
C ILE A 145 8.45 -1.20 13.73
N LEU A 146 7.11 -1.25 13.72
CA LEU A 146 6.33 -2.28 13.02
C LEU A 146 6.47 -2.25 11.47
N GLY A 147 6.68 -1.08 10.87
CA GLY A 147 6.92 -0.91 9.44
C GLY A 147 8.28 -1.42 9.01
N LEU A 148 9.30 -1.20 9.85
CA LEU A 148 10.65 -1.74 9.64
C LEU A 148 10.64 -3.27 9.74
N ILE A 149 9.86 -3.84 10.66
CA ILE A 149 9.69 -5.30 10.77
C ILE A 149 9.00 -5.85 9.51
N TRP A 150 7.99 -5.16 9.00
CA TRP A 150 7.30 -5.55 7.76
C TRP A 150 8.24 -5.51 6.55
N ILE A 151 8.98 -4.42 6.35
CA ILE A 151 9.97 -4.31 5.27
C ILE A 151 11.06 -5.38 5.43
N GLY A 152 11.53 -5.63 6.66
CA GLY A 152 12.51 -6.68 6.95
C GLY A 152 12.03 -8.08 6.57
N LEU A 153 10.75 -8.38 6.80
CA LEU A 153 10.15 -9.65 6.38
C LEU A 153 10.15 -9.81 4.85
N TRP A 154 9.81 -8.76 4.09
CA TRP A 154 9.87 -8.81 2.63
C TRP A 154 11.29 -9.01 2.10
N VAL A 155 12.30 -8.40 2.72
CA VAL A 155 13.71 -8.60 2.37
C VAL A 155 14.15 -10.04 2.63
N LEU A 156 13.74 -10.64 3.74
CA LEU A 156 14.03 -12.05 4.05
C LEU A 156 13.36 -13.01 3.05
N VAL A 157 12.11 -12.74 2.66
CA VAL A 157 11.40 -13.53 1.65
C VAL A 157 12.11 -13.46 0.29
N LEU A 158 12.52 -12.27 -0.15
CA LEU A 158 13.28 -12.10 -1.39
C LEU A 158 14.65 -12.78 -1.33
N MET A 159 15.36 -12.69 -0.21
CA MET A 159 16.64 -13.36 -0.02
C MET A 159 16.49 -14.89 -0.07
N GLY A 160 15.45 -15.43 0.56
CA GLY A 160 15.10 -16.85 0.48
C GLY A 160 14.76 -17.30 -0.95
N LEU A 161 14.02 -16.47 -1.70
CA LEU A 161 13.70 -16.72 -3.10
C LEU A 161 14.96 -16.78 -3.98
N VAL A 162 15.89 -15.84 -3.81
CA VAL A 162 17.15 -15.81 -4.57
C VAL A 162 17.99 -17.05 -4.28
N VAL A 163 18.12 -17.45 -3.01
CA VAL A 163 18.85 -18.68 -2.64
C VAL A 163 18.18 -19.91 -3.23
N LEU A 164 16.85 -19.97 -3.23
CA LEU A 164 16.08 -21.07 -3.82
C LEU A 164 16.32 -21.16 -5.34
N ILE A 165 16.30 -20.01 -6.04
CA ILE A 165 16.58 -19.93 -7.47
C ILE A 165 18.00 -20.41 -7.76
N ILE A 166 19.02 -19.91 -7.04
CA ILE A 166 20.42 -20.34 -7.22
C ILE A 166 20.57 -21.83 -6.95
N TRP A 167 19.93 -22.35 -5.91
CA TRP A 167 19.97 -23.78 -5.56
C TRP A 167 19.30 -24.64 -6.63
N LEU A 168 18.15 -24.20 -7.17
CA LEU A 168 17.47 -24.87 -8.27
C LEU A 168 18.34 -24.84 -9.53
N TYR A 169 18.90 -23.69 -9.90
CA TYR A 169 19.81 -23.54 -11.04
C TYR A 169 21.05 -24.43 -10.91
N LYS A 170 21.68 -24.51 -9.73
CA LYS A 170 22.81 -25.42 -9.50
C LYS A 170 22.40 -26.89 -9.61
N LYS A 171 21.16 -27.22 -9.25
CA LYS A 171 20.65 -28.58 -9.30
C LYS A 171 20.25 -29.01 -10.71
N THR A 172 19.73 -28.10 -11.54
CA THR A 172 19.43 -28.36 -12.96
C THR A 172 20.64 -28.18 -13.87
N SER A 173 21.61 -27.33 -13.51
CA SER A 173 22.85 -27.12 -14.28
C SER A 173 23.93 -28.17 -14.01
N GLY A 174 23.68 -29.14 -13.13
CA GLY A 174 24.62 -30.21 -12.80
C GLY A 174 24.89 -31.24 -13.91
N LYS A 175 24.59 -30.95 -15.19
CA LYS A 175 24.86 -31.90 -16.29
C LYS A 175 25.42 -31.34 -17.60
N THR A 176 25.59 -30.03 -17.81
CA THR A 176 25.99 -29.53 -19.15
C THR A 176 26.88 -28.29 -19.17
N LEU A 177 27.64 -28.00 -18.11
CA LEU A 177 28.52 -26.81 -18.07
C LEU A 177 29.99 -27.13 -17.77
N GLY A 178 30.44 -28.32 -18.17
CA GLY A 178 31.85 -28.70 -17.99
C GLY A 178 32.32 -29.89 -18.79
N GLN A 179 31.61 -30.31 -19.85
CA GLN A 179 32.16 -31.35 -20.71
C GLN A 179 33.27 -30.73 -21.56
N THR A 180 34.51 -30.98 -21.13
CA THR A 180 35.66 -30.72 -21.97
C THR A 180 35.49 -31.45 -23.30
N PRO A 181 35.99 -30.92 -24.43
CA PRO A 181 35.84 -31.54 -25.75
C PRO A 181 36.20 -33.05 -25.76
N ILE A 182 37.14 -33.46 -24.91
CA ILE A 182 37.58 -34.84 -24.71
C ILE A 182 36.46 -35.74 -24.14
N GLU A 183 35.63 -35.24 -23.22
CA GLU A 183 34.51 -36.01 -22.64
C GLU A 183 33.40 -36.26 -23.68
N ILE A 184 33.15 -35.28 -24.56
CA ILE A 184 32.19 -35.42 -25.67
C ILE A 184 32.70 -36.46 -26.68
N LEU A 185 33.99 -36.41 -27.00
CA LEU A 185 34.67 -37.39 -27.85
C LEU A 185 34.58 -38.80 -27.29
N GLY A 186 34.85 -38.97 -25.98
CA GLY A 186 34.74 -40.25 -25.29
C GLY A 186 33.32 -40.82 -25.31
N ALA A 187 32.31 -39.99 -25.10
CA ALA A 187 30.91 -40.40 -25.15
C ALA A 187 30.48 -40.89 -26.55
N ARG A 188 30.98 -40.27 -27.62
CA ARG A 188 30.69 -40.67 -29.01
C ARG A 188 31.42 -41.95 -29.41
N TYR A 189 32.67 -42.13 -28.98
CA TYR A 189 33.40 -43.39 -29.15
C TYR A 189 32.71 -44.54 -28.43
N ALA A 190 32.25 -44.34 -27.19
CA ALA A 190 31.52 -45.34 -26.42
C ALA A 190 30.16 -45.72 -27.04
N LYS A 191 29.52 -44.79 -27.78
CA LYS A 191 28.32 -45.06 -28.57
C LYS A 191 28.60 -45.79 -29.90
N GLY A 192 29.87 -45.96 -30.28
CA GLY A 192 30.26 -46.58 -31.55
C GLY A 192 30.12 -45.66 -32.77
N GLU A 193 29.85 -44.37 -32.57
CA GLU A 193 29.71 -43.37 -33.63
C GLU A 193 31.08 -42.96 -34.22
N LEU A 194 32.18 -43.30 -33.53
CA LEU A 194 33.55 -43.01 -33.94
C LEU A 194 34.38 -44.28 -33.96
N THR A 195 35.21 -44.43 -34.98
CA THR A 195 36.21 -45.50 -35.02
C THR A 195 37.38 -45.17 -34.08
N LYS A 196 38.10 -46.19 -33.60
CA LYS A 196 39.26 -46.00 -32.69
C LYS A 196 40.30 -45.03 -33.28
N LYS A 197 40.53 -45.10 -34.59
CA LYS A 197 41.47 -44.23 -35.30
C LYS A 197 41.02 -42.76 -35.25
N GLN A 198 39.74 -42.49 -35.53
CA GLN A 198 39.18 -41.14 -35.48
C GLN A 198 39.21 -40.53 -34.06
N TYR A 199 38.95 -41.35 -33.03
CA TYR A 199 39.03 -40.89 -31.64
C TYR A 199 40.46 -40.51 -31.25
N GLU A 200 41.46 -41.31 -31.62
CA GLU A 200 42.86 -41.04 -31.28
C GLU A 200 43.44 -39.82 -32.02
N ASP A 201 43.07 -39.61 -33.28
CA ASP A 201 43.52 -38.46 -34.07
C ASP A 201 42.96 -37.13 -33.49
N MET A 202 41.64 -37.08 -33.21
CA MET A 202 41.01 -35.89 -32.62
C MET A 202 41.44 -35.64 -31.17
N LYS A 203 41.74 -36.69 -30.41
CA LYS A 203 42.26 -36.54 -29.04
C LYS A 203 43.66 -35.91 -29.02
N LYS A 204 44.50 -36.18 -30.02
CA LYS A 204 45.83 -35.56 -30.14
C LYS A 204 45.73 -34.10 -30.54
N GLU A 205 44.86 -33.78 -31.50
CA GLU A 205 44.65 -32.42 -31.99
C GLU A 205 44.09 -31.46 -30.93
N MET A 206 43.33 -31.97 -29.94
CA MET A 206 42.78 -31.19 -28.84
C MET A 206 43.61 -31.26 -27.54
N GLY A 207 44.74 -31.98 -27.56
CA GLY A 207 45.63 -32.20 -26.41
C GLY A 207 46.90 -31.35 -26.41
N ASP A 208 47.18 -30.64 -27.50
CA ASP A 208 48.12 -29.50 -27.62
C ASP A 208 47.34 -28.17 -27.55
#